data_AF-A0A368UG83-F1
#
_entry.id   AF-A0A368UG83-F1
#
_cell.length_a   1.000
_cell.length_b   1.000
_cell.length_c   1.000
_cell.angle_alpha   90.00
_cell.angle_beta   90.00
_cell.angle_gamma   90.00
#
_symmetry.space_group_name_H-M   'P 1'
#
loop_
_entity.id
_entity.type
_entity.pdbx_description
1 polymer ?
#
loop_
_entity_poly.entity_id
_entity_poly.type
_entity_poly.pdbx_seq_one_letter_code
_entity_poly.pdbx_strand_id
1 'polypeptide(L)'
;MEFSQSHRVEMISMAVALVAIVGGTAYYYYVTKKPKGCLDPENFKEFKLVKRTQLSHNVATFRFDLPTPKSVLGLPIGQHISCRGKDSLGEEVVKPYTPTTLDTDVGYFELVVKMYPQGRMSHHFREIREGDYMAVKGPKGRFKYQPNQVRALGMIAGGTGITPMFQVCEELDAFAIKFPNQFKVYYVLNQPPEIWDGGVGFVTKEMIQTDFPAPASDIKILRCGPPPMNKAMAANLEALGYSPQMQFQF
;
A
#
# COMPACT_ATOMS: atom_id res chain seq x y z
N MET A 1 9.18 54.43 37.57
CA MET A 1 8.80 53.79 36.29
C MET A 1 9.30 52.36 36.15
N GLU A 2 10.36 51.93 36.86
CA GLU A 2 10.95 50.58 36.71
C GLU A 2 10.12 49.42 37.31
N PHE A 3 9.37 49.68 38.40
CA PHE A 3 8.60 48.63 39.11
C PHE A 3 7.45 48.03 38.27
N SER A 4 6.80 48.84 37.42
CA SER A 4 5.73 48.38 36.52
C SER A 4 6.24 47.54 35.35
N GLN A 5 7.53 47.68 35.01
CA GLN A 5 8.13 46.99 33.86
C GLN A 5 8.57 45.58 34.26
N SER A 6 9.12 45.42 35.47
CA SER A 6 9.51 44.12 36.05
C SER A 6 8.31 43.16 36.19
N HIS A 7 7.19 43.59 36.77
CA HIS A 7 5.99 42.75 36.87
C HIS A 7 5.40 42.34 35.52
N ARG A 8 5.54 43.20 34.50
CA ARG A 8 5.09 42.89 33.14
C ARG A 8 5.95 41.79 32.52
N VAL A 9 7.26 41.83 32.76
CA VAL A 9 8.23 40.81 32.29
C VAL A 9 8.00 39.48 33.00
N GLU A 10 7.75 39.48 34.31
CA GLU A 10 7.42 38.26 35.07
C GLU A 10 6.11 37.62 34.56
N MET A 11 5.05 38.43 34.40
CA MET A 11 3.76 37.96 33.88
C MET A 11 3.86 37.36 32.48
N ILE A 12 4.63 37.99 31.58
CA ILE A 12 4.89 37.47 30.23
C ILE A 12 5.67 36.15 30.31
N SER A 13 6.69 36.08 31.16
CA SER A 13 7.50 34.86 31.33
C SER A 13 6.67 33.69 31.86
N MET A 14 5.79 33.96 32.82
CA MET A 14 4.86 32.97 33.38
C MET A 14 3.83 32.51 32.34
N ALA A 15 3.31 33.42 31.52
CA ALA A 15 2.39 33.09 30.43
C ALA A 15 3.06 32.24 29.35
N VAL A 16 4.30 32.56 28.95
CA VAL A 16 5.07 31.76 27.98
C VAL A 16 5.37 30.37 28.53
N ALA A 17 5.74 30.24 29.80
CA ALA A 17 5.97 28.95 30.45
C ALA A 17 4.69 28.10 30.47
N LEU A 18 3.53 28.70 30.80
CA LEU A 18 2.24 28.02 30.78
C LEU A 18 1.86 27.53 29.37
N VAL A 19 2.04 28.37 28.34
CA VAL A 19 1.78 27.98 26.95
C VAL A 19 2.71 26.85 26.50
N ALA A 20 3.99 26.88 26.89
CA ALA A 20 4.94 25.81 26.58
C ALA A 20 4.57 24.50 27.28
N ILE A 21 4.12 24.54 28.53
CA ILE A 21 3.69 23.35 29.29
C ILE A 21 2.40 22.78 28.70
N VAL A 22 1.39 23.61 28.43
CA VAL A 22 0.11 23.17 27.85
C VAL A 22 0.31 22.66 26.42
N GLY A 23 1.10 23.36 25.61
CA GLY A 23 1.46 22.93 24.26
C GLY A 23 2.26 21.63 24.27
N GLY A 24 3.24 21.50 25.17
CA GLY A 24 4.06 20.30 25.32
C GLY A 24 3.27 19.10 25.82
N THR A 25 2.36 19.29 26.78
CA THR A 25 1.49 18.21 27.29
C THR A 25 0.43 17.80 26.29
N ALA A 26 -0.20 18.74 25.58
CA ALA A 26 -1.14 18.45 24.49
C ALA A 26 -0.44 17.71 23.34
N TYR A 27 0.77 18.14 22.96
CA TYR A 27 1.60 17.47 21.97
C TYR A 27 2.00 16.06 22.42
N TYR A 28 2.43 15.90 23.68
CA TYR A 28 2.75 14.60 24.26
C TYR A 28 1.53 13.66 24.28
N TYR A 29 0.35 14.15 24.67
CA TYR A 29 -0.88 13.37 24.63
C TYR A 29 -1.30 13.01 23.20
N TYR A 30 -1.10 13.92 22.26
CA TYR A 30 -1.40 13.68 20.84
C TYR A 30 -0.46 12.64 20.21
N VAL A 31 0.83 12.69 20.52
CA VAL A 31 1.83 11.73 20.04
C VAL A 31 1.66 10.36 20.70
N THR A 32 1.33 10.31 22.00
CA THR A 32 1.12 9.04 22.73
C THR A 32 -0.22 8.38 22.40
N LYS A 33 -1.24 9.13 21.95
CA LYS A 33 -2.53 8.56 21.53
C LYS A 33 -2.57 8.00 20.11
N LYS A 34 -1.56 8.24 19.26
CA LYS A 34 -1.51 7.55 17.96
C LYS A 34 -1.29 6.06 18.23
N PRO A 35 -2.21 5.16 17.84
CA PRO A 35 -2.03 3.74 18.05
C PRO A 35 -0.74 3.30 17.36
N LYS A 36 0.20 2.77 18.16
CA LYS A 36 1.46 2.27 17.64
C LYS A 36 1.16 1.04 16.80
N GLY A 37 1.55 1.07 15.53
CA GLY A 37 1.39 -0.04 14.59
C GLY A 37 1.96 -1.35 15.13
N CYS A 38 1.41 -2.47 14.69
CA CYS A 38 1.85 -3.79 15.12
C CYS A 38 3.14 -4.27 14.43
N LEU A 39 3.48 -3.68 13.29
CA LEU A 39 4.67 -4.04 12.52
C LEU A 39 5.99 -3.65 13.23
N ASP A 40 7.09 -4.31 12.84
CA ASP A 40 8.46 -3.95 13.23
C ASP A 40 9.34 -3.94 11.98
N PRO A 41 10.01 -2.81 11.66
CA PRO A 41 10.75 -2.69 10.42
C PRO A 41 12.02 -3.55 10.41
N GLU A 42 12.59 -3.87 11.56
CA GLU A 42 13.87 -4.58 11.66
C GLU A 42 13.66 -6.08 11.91
N ASN A 43 12.65 -6.43 12.72
CA ASN A 43 12.43 -7.80 13.16
C ASN A 43 11.14 -8.42 12.59
N PHE A 44 11.16 -9.73 12.40
CA PHE A 44 9.95 -10.48 12.07
C PHE A 44 9.09 -10.68 13.33
N LYS A 45 7.78 -10.50 13.18
CA LYS A 45 6.76 -10.78 14.19
C LYS A 45 5.78 -11.81 13.65
N GLU A 46 5.33 -12.71 14.51
CA GLU A 46 4.41 -13.78 14.14
C GLU A 46 2.96 -13.30 14.25
N PHE A 47 2.17 -13.56 13.21
CA PHE A 47 0.73 -13.25 13.18
C PHE A 47 -0.06 -14.51 12.86
N LYS A 48 -1.10 -14.78 13.63
CA LYS A 48 -1.88 -16.02 13.53
C LYS A 48 -2.85 -15.94 12.36
N LEU A 49 -2.83 -16.93 11.46
CA LEU A 49 -3.85 -17.12 10.44
C LEU A 49 -5.13 -17.60 11.12
N VAL A 50 -6.20 -16.80 11.04
CA VAL A 50 -7.48 -17.14 11.67
C VAL A 50 -8.56 -17.50 10.67
N LYS A 51 -8.40 -17.10 9.41
CA LYS A 51 -9.34 -17.46 8.36
C LYS A 51 -8.67 -17.54 7.00
N ARG A 52 -9.00 -18.58 6.24
CA ARG A 52 -8.66 -18.72 4.82
C ARG A 52 -9.95 -18.83 4.01
N THR A 53 -10.12 -17.93 3.04
CA THR A 53 -11.30 -17.92 2.16
C THR A 53 -10.85 -18.11 0.72
N GLN A 54 -11.30 -19.18 0.06
CA GLN A 54 -10.99 -19.42 -1.36
C GLN A 54 -11.83 -18.49 -2.25
N LEU A 55 -11.19 -17.73 -3.14
CA LEU A 55 -11.86 -16.81 -4.06
C LEU A 55 -11.99 -17.38 -5.47
N SER A 56 -10.98 -18.12 -5.94
CA SER A 56 -10.98 -18.79 -7.25
C SER A 56 -10.09 -20.03 -7.22
N HIS A 57 -9.90 -20.74 -8.33
CA HIS A 57 -9.06 -21.95 -8.37
C HIS A 57 -7.60 -21.74 -7.89
N ASN A 58 -7.07 -20.51 -7.94
CA ASN A 58 -5.70 -20.19 -7.50
C ASN A 58 -5.56 -18.91 -6.69
N VAL A 59 -6.66 -18.30 -6.23
CA VAL A 59 -6.64 -17.10 -5.37
C VAL A 59 -7.38 -17.37 -4.08
N ALA A 60 -6.80 -16.98 -2.95
CA ALA A 60 -7.43 -17.01 -1.64
C ALA A 60 -7.09 -15.77 -0.81
N THR A 61 -8.00 -15.40 0.09
CA THR A 61 -7.78 -14.40 1.14
C THR A 61 -7.32 -15.08 2.42
N PHE A 62 -6.30 -14.53 3.06
CA PHE A 62 -5.73 -14.99 4.32
C PHE A 62 -5.85 -13.86 5.35
N ARG A 63 -6.66 -14.08 6.39
CA ARG A 63 -6.88 -13.12 7.48
C ARG A 63 -6.01 -13.48 8.68
N PHE A 64 -5.23 -12.53 9.13
CA PHE A 64 -4.33 -12.68 10.27
C PHE A 64 -4.75 -11.77 11.43
N ASP A 65 -4.78 -12.31 12.63
CA ASP A 65 -5.09 -11.54 13.84
C ASP A 65 -3.92 -10.62 14.21
N LEU A 66 -4.26 -9.40 14.62
CA LEU A 66 -3.36 -8.50 15.32
C LEU A 66 -3.38 -8.80 16.83
N PRO A 67 -2.40 -8.31 17.61
CA PRO A 67 -2.29 -8.62 19.04
C PRO A 67 -3.54 -8.33 19.88
N THR A 68 -4.37 -7.36 19.47
CA THR A 68 -5.64 -7.06 20.13
C THR A 68 -6.72 -6.68 19.11
N PRO A 69 -8.02 -6.82 19.44
CA PRO A 69 -9.12 -6.41 18.55
C PRO A 69 -9.16 -4.91 18.20
N LYS A 70 -8.40 -4.07 18.92
CA LYS A 70 -8.31 -2.61 18.68
C LYS A 70 -7.00 -2.20 18.01
N SER A 71 -6.10 -3.15 17.79
CA SER A 71 -4.81 -2.91 17.16
C SER A 71 -5.00 -2.53 15.69
N VAL A 72 -4.11 -1.70 15.16
CA VAL A 72 -3.97 -1.43 13.73
C VAL A 72 -2.66 -2.03 13.23
N LEU A 73 -2.60 -2.41 11.95
CA LEU A 73 -1.37 -2.96 11.38
C LEU A 73 -0.25 -1.91 11.43
N GLY A 74 -0.56 -0.65 11.12
CA GLY A 74 0.38 0.46 11.06
C GLY A 74 1.25 0.41 9.81
N LEU A 75 0.62 0.15 8.65
CA LEU A 75 1.29 0.14 7.36
C LEU A 75 0.99 1.45 6.59
N PRO A 76 1.95 2.37 6.46
CA PRO A 76 1.74 3.60 5.70
C PRO A 76 1.40 3.32 4.23
N ILE A 77 0.52 4.14 3.65
CA ILE A 77 0.12 4.05 2.24
C ILE A 77 1.36 4.18 1.34
N GLY A 78 1.52 3.22 0.44
CA GLY A 78 2.70 3.13 -0.45
C GLY A 78 3.79 2.18 0.03
N GLN A 79 3.66 1.64 1.23
CA GLN A 79 4.58 0.65 1.79
C GLN A 79 3.96 -0.75 1.75
N HIS A 80 4.80 -1.76 1.95
CA HIS A 80 4.42 -3.17 1.98
C HIS A 80 5.04 -3.87 3.18
N ILE A 81 4.62 -5.11 3.42
CA ILE A 81 5.21 -6.01 4.41
C ILE A 81 6.05 -7.09 3.72
N SER A 82 7.02 -7.66 4.43
CA SER A 82 7.76 -8.84 4.01
C SER A 82 7.25 -10.05 4.79
N CYS A 83 6.68 -11.02 4.09
CA CYS A 83 6.27 -12.29 4.68
C CYS A 83 7.38 -13.31 4.50
N ARG A 84 7.64 -14.12 5.53
CA ARG A 84 8.59 -15.22 5.49
C ARG A 84 7.85 -16.54 5.66
N GLY A 85 8.09 -17.46 4.74
CA GLY A 85 7.51 -18.79 4.70
C GLY A 85 8.56 -19.84 4.32
N LYS A 86 8.08 -21.04 4.00
CA LYS A 86 8.90 -22.17 3.54
C LYS A 86 8.41 -22.74 2.22
N ASP A 87 9.33 -23.06 1.32
CA ASP A 87 8.99 -23.71 0.06
C ASP A 87 8.81 -25.24 0.20
N SER A 88 8.67 -25.93 -0.93
CA SER A 88 8.47 -27.39 -0.99
C SER A 88 9.67 -28.21 -0.51
N LEU A 89 10.85 -27.60 -0.42
CA LEU A 89 12.07 -28.23 0.10
C LEU A 89 12.29 -27.88 1.58
N GLY A 90 11.41 -27.06 2.17
CA GLY A 90 11.54 -26.56 3.54
C GLY A 90 12.49 -25.37 3.67
N GLU A 91 13.02 -24.82 2.56
CA GLU A 91 13.89 -23.66 2.58
C GLU A 91 13.11 -22.37 2.83
N GLU A 92 13.71 -21.44 3.57
CA GLU A 92 13.10 -20.14 3.83
C GLU A 92 12.96 -19.32 2.54
N VAL A 93 11.79 -18.71 2.37
CA VAL A 93 11.51 -17.77 1.30
C VAL A 93 10.88 -16.50 1.89
N VAL A 94 11.37 -15.35 1.47
CA VAL A 94 10.82 -14.04 1.88
C VAL A 94 10.30 -13.32 0.63
N LYS A 95 9.05 -12.84 0.69
CA LYS A 95 8.42 -12.09 -0.40
C LYS A 95 7.63 -10.88 0.11
N PRO A 96 7.59 -9.79 -0.66
CA PRO A 96 6.78 -8.63 -0.32
C PRO A 96 5.29 -8.90 -0.60
N TYR A 97 4.43 -8.38 0.26
CA TYR A 97 2.98 -8.37 0.10
C TYR A 97 2.42 -7.03 0.57
N THR A 98 1.43 -6.52 -0.15
CA THR A 98 0.63 -5.37 0.30
C THR A 98 -0.73 -5.89 0.78
N PRO A 99 -1.05 -5.72 2.08
CA PRO A 99 -2.36 -6.06 2.61
C PRO A 99 -3.48 -5.30 1.90
N THR A 100 -4.64 -5.95 1.81
CA THR A 100 -5.87 -5.39 1.23
C THR A 100 -6.76 -4.76 2.32
N THR A 101 -6.15 -4.36 3.44
CA THR A 101 -6.78 -3.75 4.61
C THR A 101 -6.04 -2.46 4.94
N LEU A 102 -6.74 -1.49 5.53
CA LEU A 102 -6.19 -0.21 5.98
C LEU A 102 -6.12 -0.17 7.50
N ASP A 103 -5.49 0.86 8.06
CA ASP A 103 -5.50 1.11 9.52
C ASP A 103 -6.90 1.48 10.06
N THR A 104 -7.90 1.63 9.19
CA THR A 104 -9.31 1.69 9.58
C THR A 104 -9.88 0.33 9.94
N ASP A 105 -9.28 -0.75 9.43
CA ASP A 105 -9.60 -2.13 9.79
C ASP A 105 -8.81 -2.50 11.05
N VAL A 106 -9.51 -2.66 12.17
CA VAL A 106 -8.91 -2.94 13.47
C VAL A 106 -8.94 -4.42 13.79
N GLY A 107 -7.90 -4.90 14.46
CA GLY A 107 -7.81 -6.25 14.99
C GLY A 107 -7.30 -7.31 14.03
N TYR A 108 -7.22 -7.03 12.73
CA TYR A 108 -6.72 -7.99 11.74
C TYR A 108 -6.05 -7.28 10.54
N PHE A 109 -5.39 -8.06 9.70
CA PHE A 109 -5.07 -7.66 8.33
C PHE A 109 -5.30 -8.82 7.36
N GLU A 110 -5.53 -8.50 6.09
CA GLU A 110 -5.76 -9.51 5.06
C GLU A 110 -4.76 -9.44 3.92
N LEU A 111 -4.39 -10.62 3.43
CA LEU A 111 -3.63 -10.81 2.21
C LEU A 111 -4.47 -11.55 1.18
N VAL A 112 -4.64 -10.96 0.00
CA VAL A 112 -5.15 -11.68 -1.17
C VAL A 112 -3.96 -12.22 -1.95
N VAL A 113 -3.85 -13.55 -2.04
CA VAL A 113 -2.70 -14.21 -2.63
C VAL A 113 -3.12 -15.10 -3.80
N LYS A 114 -2.59 -14.78 -4.98
CA LYS A 114 -2.59 -15.71 -6.13
C LYS A 114 -1.45 -16.70 -5.99
N MET A 115 -1.78 -17.98 -5.91
CA MET A 115 -0.86 -19.09 -5.70
C MET A 115 -0.47 -19.71 -7.04
N TYR A 116 0.79 -19.55 -7.43
CA TYR A 116 1.34 -20.16 -8.64
C TYR A 116 1.82 -21.58 -8.34
N PRO A 117 1.59 -22.59 -9.20
CA PRO A 117 1.96 -23.98 -8.92
C PRO A 117 3.44 -24.16 -8.52
N GLN A 118 4.35 -23.54 -9.27
CA GLN A 118 5.80 -23.60 -9.02
C GLN A 118 6.34 -22.44 -8.15
N GLY A 119 5.47 -21.65 -7.54
CA GLY A 119 5.90 -20.52 -6.71
C GLY A 119 6.36 -20.98 -5.33
N ARG A 120 7.62 -20.69 -4.95
CA ARG A 120 8.19 -21.01 -3.63
C ARG A 120 7.33 -20.51 -2.46
N MET A 121 6.99 -19.22 -2.46
CA MET A 121 6.10 -18.66 -1.44
C MET A 121 4.63 -19.11 -1.64
N SER A 122 4.22 -19.35 -2.89
CA SER A 122 2.88 -19.91 -3.16
C SER A 122 2.71 -21.31 -2.58
N HIS A 123 3.79 -22.11 -2.49
CA HIS A 123 3.78 -23.39 -1.77
C HIS A 123 3.44 -23.17 -0.30
N HIS A 124 4.14 -22.24 0.37
CA HIS A 124 3.85 -21.91 1.77
C HIS A 124 2.36 -21.56 2.00
N PHE A 125 1.78 -20.70 1.16
CA PHE A 125 0.36 -20.31 1.27
C PHE A 125 -0.62 -21.44 0.95
N ARG A 126 -0.23 -22.46 0.17
CA ARG A 126 -1.08 -23.64 -0.04
C ARG A 126 -1.14 -24.51 1.21
N GLU A 127 0.00 -24.66 1.89
CA GLU A 127 0.17 -25.56 3.04
C GLU A 127 -0.29 -24.96 4.37
N ILE A 128 -0.17 -23.63 4.56
CA ILE A 128 -0.56 -22.96 5.81
C ILE A 128 -2.06 -23.14 6.10
N ARG A 129 -2.36 -23.46 7.36
CA ARG A 129 -3.71 -23.74 7.88
C ARG A 129 -4.13 -22.72 8.92
N GLU A 130 -5.43 -22.58 9.11
CA GLU A 130 -5.96 -21.79 10.20
C GLU A 130 -5.42 -22.32 11.54
N GLY A 131 -4.96 -21.42 12.39
CA GLY A 131 -4.22 -21.75 13.61
C GLY A 131 -2.71 -21.54 13.49
N ASP A 132 -2.15 -21.64 12.29
CA ASP A 132 -0.72 -21.43 12.04
C ASP A 132 -0.33 -19.95 12.11
N TYR A 133 0.97 -19.68 12.05
CA TYR A 133 1.54 -18.33 12.12
C TYR A 133 2.34 -17.99 10.87
N MET A 134 2.30 -16.71 10.49
CA MET A 134 3.12 -16.13 9.44
C MET A 134 4.07 -15.10 10.06
N ALA A 135 5.35 -15.22 9.78
CA ALA A 135 6.33 -14.24 10.18
C ALA A 135 6.30 -13.05 9.22
N VAL A 136 6.05 -11.85 9.76
CA VAL A 136 5.89 -10.60 9.01
C VAL A 136 6.85 -9.53 9.54
N LYS A 137 7.51 -8.83 8.62
CA LYS A 137 8.38 -7.68 8.91
C LYS A 137 7.93 -6.46 8.11
N GLY A 138 7.92 -5.27 8.71
CA GLY A 138 7.49 -4.06 8.03
C GLY A 138 7.35 -2.84 8.94
N PRO A 139 6.98 -1.67 8.41
CA PRO A 139 6.73 -1.42 6.99
C PRO A 139 8.05 -1.37 6.19
N LYS A 140 7.97 -1.70 4.90
CA LYS A 140 9.08 -1.62 3.92
C LYS A 140 8.63 -0.86 2.69
N GLY A 141 9.59 -0.29 1.95
CA GLY A 141 9.32 0.48 0.74
C GLY A 141 9.64 1.96 0.89
N ARG A 142 9.96 2.58 -0.25
CA ARG A 142 10.43 3.97 -0.31
C ARG A 142 9.33 4.97 -0.66
N PHE A 143 8.23 4.50 -1.26
CA PHE A 143 7.11 5.36 -1.61
C PHE A 143 6.36 5.77 -0.35
N LYS A 144 6.11 7.06 -0.22
CA LYS A 144 5.30 7.64 0.84
C LYS A 144 4.27 8.54 0.18
N TYR A 145 3.02 8.12 0.20
CA TYR A 145 1.96 8.94 -0.36
C TYR A 145 1.70 10.16 0.54
N GLN A 146 1.53 11.33 -0.08
CA GLN A 146 1.00 12.52 0.58
C GLN A 146 -0.23 13.00 -0.20
N PRO A 147 -1.34 13.33 0.48
CA PRO A 147 -2.51 13.91 -0.16
C PRO A 147 -2.13 15.14 -0.99
N ASN A 148 -2.67 15.24 -2.20
CA ASN A 148 -2.46 16.36 -3.12
C ASN A 148 -1.00 16.63 -3.52
N GLN A 149 -0.09 15.67 -3.37
CA GLN A 149 1.32 15.82 -3.78
C GLN A 149 1.50 15.99 -5.29
N VAL A 150 0.53 15.51 -6.07
CA VAL A 150 0.47 15.58 -7.53
C VAL A 150 -0.99 15.80 -7.94
N ARG A 151 -1.20 16.42 -9.09
CA ARG A 151 -2.52 16.65 -9.68
C ARG A 151 -3.17 15.35 -10.16
N ALA A 152 -2.36 14.41 -10.66
CA ALA A 152 -2.87 13.12 -11.16
C ALA A 152 -1.88 11.98 -10.94
N LEU A 153 -2.44 10.78 -10.72
CA LEU A 153 -1.72 9.52 -10.66
C LEU A 153 -2.13 8.64 -11.84
N GLY A 154 -1.17 8.15 -12.62
CA GLY A 154 -1.40 7.03 -13.53
C GLY A 154 -0.90 5.74 -12.87
N MET A 155 -1.68 4.67 -12.89
CA MET A 155 -1.33 3.40 -12.25
C MET A 155 -1.36 2.26 -13.25
N ILE A 156 -0.25 1.55 -13.42
CA ILE A 156 -0.15 0.37 -14.28
C ILE A 156 0.08 -0.87 -13.41
N ALA A 157 -0.94 -1.71 -13.30
CA ALA A 157 -0.91 -2.92 -12.49
C ALA A 157 -0.99 -4.19 -13.35
N GLY A 158 -0.12 -5.17 -13.06
CA GLY A 158 -0.14 -6.49 -13.69
C GLY A 158 -0.38 -7.61 -12.69
N GLY A 159 -1.50 -8.32 -12.82
CA GLY A 159 -1.83 -9.46 -11.96
C GLY A 159 -1.83 -9.09 -10.48
N THR A 160 -0.99 -9.75 -9.67
CA THR A 160 -0.87 -9.46 -8.22
C THR A 160 -0.29 -8.07 -7.92
N GLY A 161 0.24 -7.36 -8.91
CA GLY A 161 0.69 -5.97 -8.78
C GLY A 161 -0.43 -4.95 -8.59
N ILE A 162 -1.70 -5.38 -8.51
CA ILE A 162 -2.81 -4.49 -8.19
C ILE A 162 -2.82 -4.06 -6.73
N THR A 163 -2.38 -4.90 -5.78
CA THR A 163 -2.53 -4.63 -4.34
C THR A 163 -1.79 -3.38 -3.81
N PRO A 164 -0.64 -2.94 -4.36
CA PRO A 164 -0.05 -1.64 -4.03
C PRO A 164 -0.83 -0.43 -4.58
N MET A 165 -1.66 -0.65 -5.60
CA MET A 165 -2.45 0.41 -6.26
C MET A 165 -3.85 0.50 -5.64
N PHE A 166 -4.45 -0.64 -5.37
CA PHE A 166 -5.82 -0.75 -4.87
C PHE A 166 -6.07 -2.13 -4.24
N GLN A 167 -6.96 -2.18 -3.25
CA GLN A 167 -7.13 -3.36 -2.41
C GLN A 167 -7.89 -4.50 -3.10
N VAL A 168 -8.94 -4.22 -3.88
CA VAL A 168 -9.75 -5.24 -4.60
C VAL A 168 -10.30 -4.71 -5.92
N CYS A 169 -10.46 -5.58 -6.93
CA CYS A 169 -10.98 -5.20 -8.26
C CYS A 169 -12.44 -4.70 -8.26
N GLU A 170 -13.34 -5.32 -7.50
CA GLU A 170 -14.76 -4.89 -7.45
C GLU A 170 -14.91 -3.46 -6.92
N GLU A 171 -14.01 -3.06 -6.03
CA GLU A 171 -13.98 -1.69 -5.54
C GLU A 171 -13.51 -0.71 -6.62
N LEU A 172 -12.69 -1.12 -7.60
CA LEU A 172 -12.27 -0.25 -8.70
C LEU A 172 -13.46 0.21 -9.53
N ASP A 173 -14.31 -0.73 -9.94
CA ASP A 173 -15.50 -0.42 -10.76
C ASP A 173 -16.49 0.44 -9.96
N ALA A 174 -16.71 0.11 -8.68
CA ALA A 174 -17.55 0.90 -7.80
C ALA A 174 -17.03 2.34 -7.64
N PHE A 175 -15.71 2.52 -7.52
CA PHE A 175 -15.08 3.83 -7.45
C PHE A 175 -15.16 4.59 -8.78
N ALA A 176 -14.99 3.92 -9.92
CA ALA A 176 -15.13 4.53 -11.24
C ALA A 176 -16.56 5.05 -11.46
N ILE A 177 -17.57 4.30 -11.03
CA ILE A 177 -18.98 4.72 -11.07
C ILE A 177 -19.23 5.89 -10.12
N LYS A 178 -18.68 5.84 -8.90
CA LYS A 178 -18.90 6.86 -7.86
C LYS A 178 -18.18 8.17 -8.13
N PHE A 179 -17.01 8.11 -8.76
CA PHE A 179 -16.14 9.26 -9.01
C PHE A 179 -15.69 9.34 -10.48
N PRO A 180 -16.63 9.41 -11.44
CA PRO A 180 -16.32 9.27 -12.87
C PRO A 180 -15.40 10.36 -13.42
N ASN A 181 -15.35 11.53 -12.75
CA ASN A 181 -14.49 12.66 -13.12
C ASN A 181 -13.10 12.63 -12.46
N GLN A 182 -12.85 11.73 -11.51
CA GLN A 182 -11.60 11.65 -10.74
C GLN A 182 -10.93 10.27 -10.81
N PHE A 183 -11.67 9.23 -11.15
CA PHE A 183 -11.20 7.86 -11.19
C PHE A 183 -11.65 7.18 -12.48
N LYS A 184 -10.68 6.69 -13.24
CA LYS A 184 -10.88 5.89 -14.45
C LYS A 184 -10.15 4.57 -14.30
N VAL A 185 -10.82 3.49 -14.64
CA VAL A 185 -10.21 2.17 -14.77
C VAL A 185 -10.29 1.72 -16.23
N TYR A 186 -9.21 1.13 -16.74
CA TYR A 186 -9.17 0.56 -18.07
C TYR A 186 -8.47 -0.79 -18.00
N TYR A 187 -9.18 -1.84 -18.41
CA TYR A 187 -8.70 -3.21 -18.33
C TYR A 187 -8.09 -3.64 -19.66
N VAL A 188 -7.02 -4.44 -19.58
CA VAL A 188 -6.34 -5.01 -20.75
C VAL A 188 -6.15 -6.50 -20.52
N LEU A 189 -6.60 -7.33 -21.46
CA LEU A 189 -6.52 -8.79 -21.39
C LEU A 189 -5.77 -9.36 -22.59
N ASN A 190 -4.83 -10.27 -22.35
CA ASN A 190 -4.17 -11.02 -23.42
C ASN A 190 -5.13 -11.98 -24.14
N GLN A 191 -6.07 -12.57 -23.41
CA GLN A 191 -7.07 -13.52 -23.91
C GLN A 191 -8.43 -13.08 -23.37
N PRO A 192 -9.09 -12.11 -24.03
CA PRO A 192 -10.39 -11.62 -23.59
C PRO A 192 -11.52 -12.62 -23.88
N PRO A 193 -12.66 -12.52 -23.17
CA PRO A 193 -13.91 -13.17 -23.59
C PRO A 193 -14.42 -12.59 -24.92
N GLU A 194 -15.39 -13.26 -25.55
CA GLU A 194 -15.96 -12.83 -26.84
C GLU A 194 -16.51 -11.39 -26.80
N ILE A 195 -17.13 -11.01 -25.68
CA ILE A 195 -17.63 -9.66 -25.44
C ILE A 195 -16.63 -8.95 -24.52
N TRP A 196 -15.81 -8.07 -25.11
CA TRP A 196 -14.79 -7.30 -24.42
C TRP A 196 -14.64 -5.91 -25.03
N ASP A 197 -14.72 -4.88 -24.18
CA ASP A 197 -14.63 -3.46 -24.54
C ASP A 197 -13.31 -2.80 -24.12
N GLY A 198 -12.44 -3.56 -23.43
CA GLY A 198 -11.12 -3.10 -23.00
C GLY A 198 -10.00 -3.36 -24.02
N GLY A 199 -8.76 -3.15 -23.57
CA GLY A 199 -7.58 -3.40 -24.39
C GLY A 199 -7.33 -4.89 -24.61
N VAL A 200 -6.77 -5.25 -25.76
CA VAL A 200 -6.41 -6.63 -26.10
C VAL A 200 -4.90 -6.76 -26.24
N GLY A 201 -4.32 -7.80 -25.65
CA GLY A 201 -2.89 -8.09 -25.71
C GLY A 201 -2.12 -7.50 -24.52
N PHE A 202 -0.92 -6.97 -24.79
CA PHE A 202 -0.12 -6.27 -23.79
C PHE A 202 -0.46 -4.77 -23.78
N VAL A 203 -0.23 -4.11 -22.64
CA VAL A 203 -0.35 -2.64 -22.55
C VAL A 203 0.61 -1.98 -23.56
N THR A 204 0.10 -1.10 -24.41
CA THR A 204 0.89 -0.42 -25.45
C THR A 204 1.13 1.06 -25.11
N LYS A 205 1.98 1.73 -25.91
CA LYS A 205 2.22 3.18 -25.75
C LYS A 205 0.95 3.97 -26.04
N GLU A 206 0.18 3.54 -27.02
CA GLU A 206 -1.05 4.20 -27.48
C GLU A 206 -2.12 4.14 -26.39
N MET A 207 -2.25 3.00 -25.69
CA MET A 207 -3.13 2.87 -24.52
C MET A 207 -2.72 3.85 -23.42
N ILE A 208 -1.43 3.90 -23.07
CA ILE A 208 -0.92 4.84 -22.07
C ILE A 208 -1.19 6.29 -22.49
N GLN A 209 -0.89 6.65 -23.73
CA GLN A 209 -1.09 8.01 -24.24
C GLN A 209 -2.56 8.43 -24.25
N THR A 210 -3.48 7.49 -24.45
CA THR A 210 -4.92 7.75 -24.48
C THR A 210 -5.50 7.89 -23.07
N ASP A 211 -5.07 7.04 -22.14
CA ASP A 211 -5.72 6.90 -20.84
C ASP A 211 -5.03 7.68 -19.71
N PHE A 212 -3.76 8.08 -19.88
CA PHE A 212 -2.95 8.68 -18.81
C PHE A 212 -2.81 10.19 -18.99
N PRO A 213 -2.58 10.95 -17.90
CA PRO A 213 -2.26 12.36 -18.00
C PRO A 213 -0.94 12.55 -18.76
N ALA A 214 -0.91 13.50 -19.69
CA ALA A 214 0.31 13.85 -20.42
C ALA A 214 1.48 14.15 -19.46
N PRO A 215 2.74 13.86 -19.87
CA PRO A 215 3.91 14.12 -19.03
C PRO A 215 3.95 15.56 -18.52
N ALA A 216 4.05 15.70 -17.21
CA ALA A 216 4.10 16.99 -16.52
C ALA A 216 4.87 16.83 -15.20
N SER A 217 5.36 17.93 -14.64
CA SER A 217 6.07 17.92 -13.36
C SER A 217 5.17 17.59 -12.16
N ASP A 218 3.85 17.76 -12.32
CA ASP A 218 2.84 17.62 -11.28
C ASP A 218 2.02 16.32 -11.38
N ILE A 219 2.55 15.29 -12.05
CA ILE A 219 1.95 13.96 -12.16
C ILE A 219 2.93 12.87 -11.70
N LYS A 220 2.39 11.69 -11.36
CA LYS A 220 3.21 10.51 -11.07
C LYS A 220 2.61 9.26 -11.70
N ILE A 221 3.45 8.46 -12.35
CA ILE A 221 3.12 7.15 -12.87
C ILE A 221 3.65 6.08 -11.93
N LEU A 222 2.75 5.29 -11.37
CA LEU A 222 3.05 4.16 -10.50
C LEU A 222 2.91 2.86 -11.29
N ARG A 223 3.82 1.92 -11.07
CA ARG A 223 3.76 0.62 -11.75
C ARG A 223 4.14 -0.53 -10.84
N CYS A 224 3.43 -1.64 -10.98
CA CYS A 224 3.75 -2.89 -10.30
C CYS A 224 3.24 -4.08 -11.12
N GLY A 225 4.07 -5.12 -11.25
CA GLY A 225 3.76 -6.27 -12.07
C GLY A 225 4.99 -7.15 -12.32
N PRO A 226 4.88 -8.16 -13.18
CA PRO A 226 6.01 -9.02 -13.54
C PRO A 226 7.21 -8.23 -14.10
N PRO A 227 8.46 -8.67 -13.88
CA PRO A 227 9.65 -7.93 -14.34
C PRO A 227 9.65 -7.61 -15.85
N PRO A 228 9.24 -8.52 -16.77
CA PRO A 228 9.16 -8.20 -18.19
C PRO A 228 8.16 -7.08 -18.48
N MET A 229 7.00 -7.08 -17.80
CA MET A 229 5.99 -6.03 -17.92
C MET A 229 6.54 -4.69 -17.42
N ASN A 230 7.14 -4.64 -16.23
CA ASN A 230 7.73 -3.39 -15.71
C ASN A 230 8.82 -2.85 -16.64
N LYS A 231 9.65 -3.72 -17.22
CA LYS A 231 10.67 -3.30 -18.19
C LYS A 231 10.04 -2.68 -19.45
N ALA A 232 9.03 -3.34 -20.02
CA ALA A 232 8.31 -2.83 -21.19
C ALA A 232 7.60 -1.49 -20.89
N MET A 233 6.95 -1.37 -19.73
CA MET A 233 6.27 -0.14 -19.32
C MET A 233 7.25 1.01 -19.12
N ALA A 234 8.48 0.74 -18.65
CA ALA A 234 9.52 1.78 -18.53
C ALA A 234 9.85 2.37 -19.89
N ALA A 235 10.14 1.49 -20.85
CA ALA A 235 10.50 1.90 -22.20
C ALA A 235 9.34 2.64 -22.90
N ASN A 236 8.10 2.22 -22.65
CA ASN A 236 6.92 2.91 -23.18
C ASN A 236 6.77 4.32 -22.59
N LEU A 237 6.89 4.45 -21.27
CA LEU A 237 6.80 5.75 -20.58
C LEU A 237 7.95 6.68 -20.98
N GLU A 238 9.17 6.18 -21.09
CA GLU A 238 10.32 6.97 -21.55
C GLU A 238 10.10 7.49 -22.97
N ALA A 239 9.65 6.64 -23.89
CA ALA A 239 9.37 7.05 -25.26
C ALA A 239 8.21 8.06 -25.38
N LEU A 240 7.31 8.09 -24.41
CA LEU A 240 6.22 9.08 -24.32
C LEU A 240 6.65 10.36 -23.60
N GLY A 241 7.88 10.46 -23.12
CA GLY A 241 8.42 11.66 -22.47
C GLY A 241 8.25 11.73 -20.96
N TYR A 242 7.82 10.64 -20.29
CA TYR A 242 7.77 10.60 -18.84
C TYR A 242 9.18 10.42 -18.26
N SER A 243 9.68 11.41 -17.54
CA SER A 243 11.03 11.35 -16.94
C SER A 243 11.09 10.32 -15.79
N PRO A 244 12.29 9.86 -15.39
CA PRO A 244 12.45 8.95 -14.25
C PRO A 244 11.85 9.49 -12.94
N GLN A 245 11.81 10.82 -12.74
CA GLN A 245 11.25 11.45 -11.55
C GLN A 245 9.72 11.38 -11.53
N MET A 246 9.08 11.29 -12.70
CA MET A 246 7.63 11.11 -12.85
C MET A 246 7.22 9.66 -12.59
N GLN A 247 8.15 8.71 -12.50
CA GLN A 247 7.84 7.29 -12.41
C GLN A 247 8.21 6.71 -11.04
N PHE A 248 7.45 5.71 -10.59
CA PHE A 248 7.81 4.89 -9.43
C PHE A 248 7.40 3.43 -9.65
N GLN A 249 8.34 2.52 -9.43
CA GLN A 249 8.09 1.07 -9.42
C GLN A 249 8.06 0.57 -7.99
N PHE A 250 6.98 -0.12 -7.62
CA PHE A 250 6.88 -0.83 -6.34
C PHE A 250 7.76 -2.07 -6.28
#